data_AF-A0A0C9ZKU9-F1
#
_entry.id   AF-A0A0C9ZKU9-F1
#
_cell.length_a   1.000
_cell.length_b   1.000
_cell.length_c   1.000
_cell.angle_alpha   90.00
_cell.angle_beta   90.00
_cell.angle_gamma   90.00
#
_symmetry.space_group_name_H-M   'P 1'
#
loop_
_entity.id
_entity.type
_entity.pdbx_description
1 polymer ?
#
loop_
_entity_poly.entity_id
_entity_poly.type
_entity_poly.pdbx_seq_one_letter_code
_entity_poly.pdbx_strand_id
1 'polypeptide(L)'
;MLRTLASPCVRLSSSIGTVGRRGMQSSSVSKASASPFTEPTSPNPTATKYAQITESLHTYGSYLTQCLPKFIQQFSILKDELVLHVAPSAIIPVLSFLRDHSQCQFKSVVDITAVDFPEREKRFEVVYNLLSIKHAGRIRVKTYAAESDAVPSCVSVFRGADWYERETWDMFGVFFSGHPDLRRILTDYGFEGHPLRKDFPLTGYTEVRYDEERKRVVYEPLQLTQAFRNFESLSPWEQVGRGTEPIRPVELKPVPPPAESPRE
;
A
#
# COMPACT_ATOMS: atom_id res chain seq x y z
N MET A 1 48.96 37.07 70.83
CA MET A 1 48.42 37.41 72.17
C MET A 1 46.91 37.47 72.08
N LEU A 2 46.23 36.70 72.93
CA LEU A 2 44.88 36.86 73.50
C LEU A 2 43.67 37.22 72.59
N ARG A 3 42.70 36.29 72.54
CA ARG A 3 41.33 36.36 73.13
C ARG A 3 40.28 37.05 72.24
N THR A 4 39.31 36.30 71.69
CA THR A 4 37.93 36.04 72.19
C THR A 4 37.08 37.29 72.47
N LEU A 5 35.82 37.27 71.97
CA LEU A 5 34.53 37.71 72.54
C LEU A 5 33.63 38.23 71.39
N ALA A 6 32.52 37.59 71.02
CA ALA A 6 31.20 37.47 71.67
C ALA A 6 30.15 38.38 70.98
N SER A 7 29.03 37.76 70.59
CA SER A 7 27.82 38.27 69.90
C SER A 7 27.05 39.35 70.70
N PRO A 8 25.99 40.05 70.19
CA PRO A 8 24.67 39.43 69.94
C PRO A 8 23.71 40.07 68.88
N CYS A 9 22.79 39.23 68.38
CA CYS A 9 21.32 39.41 68.21
C CYS A 9 20.72 40.69 67.56
N VAL A 10 19.85 40.53 66.55
CA VAL A 10 18.37 40.73 66.64
C VAL A 10 17.68 40.66 65.25
N ARG A 11 16.85 39.61 65.10
CA ARG A 11 15.47 39.52 64.57
C ARG A 11 15.02 40.00 63.16
N LEU A 12 14.49 39.00 62.45
CA LEU A 12 13.12 38.83 61.88
C LEU A 12 12.72 39.30 60.47
N SER A 13 11.98 38.35 59.85
CA SER A 13 10.95 38.46 58.80
C SER A 13 11.48 38.59 57.37
N SER A 14 10.93 37.97 56.33
CA SER A 14 9.72 37.16 56.17
C SER A 14 9.86 36.33 54.88
N SER A 15 9.18 35.19 54.85
CA SER A 15 9.01 34.30 53.69
C SER A 15 8.06 34.89 52.65
N ILE A 16 8.37 34.73 51.36
CA ILE A 16 7.38 34.56 50.25
C ILE A 16 8.07 33.76 49.13
N GLY A 17 7.36 32.73 48.65
CA GLY A 17 7.91 31.61 47.90
C GLY A 17 8.16 31.85 46.41
N THR A 18 9.10 31.08 45.87
CA THR A 18 9.38 30.93 44.45
C THR A 18 8.62 29.73 43.89
N VAL A 19 7.77 30.00 42.89
CA VAL A 19 7.06 29.00 42.09
C VAL A 19 8.07 28.22 41.25
N GLY A 20 8.36 26.98 41.63
CA GLY A 20 9.15 26.04 40.85
C GLY A 20 8.36 25.57 39.62
N ARG A 21 8.86 25.89 38.41
CA ARG A 21 8.39 25.29 37.15
C ARG A 21 8.60 23.77 37.20
N ARG A 22 7.51 22.99 37.15
CA ARG A 22 7.57 21.54 36.97
C ARG A 22 8.08 21.25 35.55
N GLY A 23 9.31 20.77 35.42
CA GLY A 23 9.77 20.13 34.19
C GLY A 23 9.03 18.80 34.00
N MET A 24 8.32 18.65 32.89
CA MET A 24 7.79 17.35 32.46
C MET A 24 8.98 16.45 32.12
N GLN A 25 9.14 15.36 32.88
CA GLN A 25 10.12 14.34 32.57
C GLN A 25 9.69 13.66 31.27
N SER A 26 10.42 13.86 30.18
CA SER A 26 10.34 12.98 29.02
C SER A 26 10.91 11.63 29.46
N SER A 27 10.05 10.62 29.63
CA SER A 27 10.52 9.26 29.87
C SER A 27 11.31 8.81 28.64
N SER A 28 12.61 8.60 28.82
CA SER A 28 13.42 7.85 27.88
C SER A 28 12.77 6.49 27.68
N VAL A 29 12.63 6.04 26.42
CA VAL A 29 12.13 4.71 26.07
C VAL A 29 12.82 3.67 26.95
N SER A 30 12.06 3.03 27.85
CA SER A 30 12.58 1.96 28.70
C SER A 30 13.04 0.82 27.80
N LYS A 31 14.36 0.62 27.68
CA LYS A 31 14.89 -0.58 27.04
C LYS A 31 14.32 -1.79 27.80
N ALA A 32 13.64 -2.68 27.08
CA ALA A 32 13.13 -3.92 27.63
C ALA A 32 14.25 -4.67 28.36
N SER A 33 13.96 -5.25 29.52
CA SER A 33 14.92 -6.07 30.27
C SER A 33 15.37 -7.24 29.39
N ALA A 34 16.68 -7.35 29.15
CA ALA A 34 17.23 -8.46 28.39
C ALA A 34 17.03 -9.77 29.17
N SER A 35 16.56 -10.83 28.48
CA SER A 35 16.42 -12.16 29.06
C SER A 35 17.79 -12.68 29.54
N PRO A 36 17.88 -13.33 30.71
CA PRO A 36 19.10 -13.97 31.20
C PRO A 36 19.50 -15.22 30.40
N PHE A 37 18.66 -15.68 29.47
CA PHE A 37 18.93 -16.84 28.61
C PHE A 37 19.28 -16.41 27.19
N THR A 38 20.41 -16.90 26.66
CA THR A 38 20.86 -16.64 25.29
C THR A 38 20.36 -17.75 24.37
N GLU A 39 19.07 -17.72 24.04
CA GLU A 39 18.57 -18.54 22.93
C GLU A 39 19.08 -17.94 21.62
N PRO A 40 19.58 -18.74 20.67
CA PRO A 40 19.81 -18.25 19.32
C PRO A 40 18.45 -17.82 18.76
N THR A 41 18.20 -16.52 18.73
CA THR A 41 17.02 -15.98 18.06
C THR A 41 17.07 -16.40 16.60
N SER A 42 15.96 -16.91 16.06
CA SER A 42 15.91 -17.25 14.65
C SER A 42 16.26 -16.00 13.83
N PRO A 43 17.17 -16.10 12.84
CA PRO A 43 17.57 -14.95 12.05
C PRO A 43 16.35 -14.34 11.34
N ASN A 44 16.27 -13.00 11.31
CA ASN A 44 15.16 -12.32 10.64
C ASN A 44 15.21 -12.65 9.13
N PRO A 45 14.19 -13.32 8.56
CA PRO A 45 14.21 -13.74 7.17
C PRO A 45 14.33 -12.54 6.21
N THR A 46 13.82 -11.38 6.60
CA THR A 46 13.94 -10.12 5.84
C THR A 46 15.40 -9.70 5.67
N ALA A 47 16.18 -9.75 6.76
CA ALA A 47 17.57 -9.34 6.75
C ALA A 47 18.48 -10.41 6.12
N THR A 48 18.18 -11.69 6.32
CA THR A 48 19.07 -12.78 5.86
C THR A 48 18.81 -13.18 4.40
N LYS A 49 17.54 -13.34 3.99
CA LYS A 49 17.19 -13.85 2.65
C LYS A 49 17.05 -12.75 1.62
N TYR A 50 16.46 -11.62 1.99
CA TYR A 50 16.02 -10.61 1.02
C TYR A 50 16.96 -9.41 0.88
N ALA A 51 17.94 -9.22 1.76
CA ALA A 51 18.81 -8.03 1.75
C ALA A 51 19.54 -7.84 0.41
N GLN A 52 20.26 -8.86 -0.06
CA GLN A 52 21.02 -8.80 -1.32
C GLN A 52 20.10 -8.60 -2.54
N ILE A 53 18.94 -9.30 -2.56
CA ILE A 53 17.95 -9.18 -3.63
C ILE A 53 17.38 -7.76 -3.67
N THR A 54 17.05 -7.19 -2.50
CA THR A 54 16.49 -5.84 -2.36
C THR A 54 17.42 -4.80 -2.97
N GLU A 55 18.73 -4.88 -2.72
CA GLU A 55 19.73 -3.99 -3.32
C GLU A 55 19.76 -4.10 -4.85
N SER A 56 19.79 -5.32 -5.40
CA SER A 56 19.77 -5.52 -6.85
C SER A 56 18.48 -4.98 -7.52
N LEU A 57 17.34 -5.12 -6.85
CA LEU A 57 16.05 -4.60 -7.32
C LEU A 57 15.99 -3.08 -7.26
N HIS A 58 16.65 -2.45 -6.28
CA HIS A 58 16.79 -1.00 -6.20
C HIS A 58 17.59 -0.44 -7.37
N THR A 59 18.70 -1.08 -7.73
CA THR A 59 19.49 -0.73 -8.91
C THR A 59 18.67 -0.91 -10.19
N TYR A 60 17.93 -2.02 -10.31
CA TYR A 60 17.06 -2.29 -11.46
C TYR A 60 15.89 -1.30 -11.57
N GLY A 61 15.22 -0.97 -10.47
CA GLY A 61 14.16 0.05 -10.44
C GLY A 61 14.66 1.43 -10.85
N SER A 62 15.88 1.78 -10.42
CA SER A 62 16.55 3.02 -10.83
C SER A 62 16.87 3.04 -12.32
N TYR A 63 17.37 1.92 -12.86
CA TYR A 63 17.60 1.75 -14.30
C TYR A 63 16.31 1.92 -15.13
N LEU A 64 15.20 1.30 -14.70
CA LEU A 64 13.91 1.45 -15.37
C LEU A 64 13.42 2.90 -15.37
N THR A 65 13.56 3.58 -14.23
CA THR A 65 13.20 4.99 -14.08
C THR A 65 14.03 5.89 -15.00
N GLN A 66 15.32 5.59 -15.18
CA GLN A 66 16.19 6.32 -16.12
C GLN A 66 15.86 6.05 -17.59
N CYS A 67 15.41 4.84 -17.93
CA CYS A 67 15.00 4.49 -19.29
C CYS A 67 13.67 5.16 -19.68
N LEU A 68 12.72 5.29 -18.74
CA LEU A 68 11.38 5.82 -18.98
C LEU A 68 11.00 6.94 -17.98
N PRO A 69 11.75 8.05 -17.92
CA PRO A 69 11.53 9.11 -16.92
C PRO A 69 10.21 9.85 -17.14
N LYS A 70 9.67 9.84 -18.37
CA LYS A 70 8.39 10.46 -18.71
C LYS A 70 7.18 9.74 -18.09
N PHE A 71 7.30 8.43 -17.84
CA PHE A 71 6.15 7.56 -17.58
C PHE A 71 6.13 7.03 -16.15
N ILE A 72 7.30 6.71 -15.59
CA ILE A 72 7.43 6.17 -14.23
C ILE A 72 7.46 7.35 -13.25
N GLN A 73 6.49 7.37 -12.33
CA GLN A 73 6.40 8.41 -11.30
C GLN A 73 7.27 8.08 -10.10
N GLN A 74 7.17 6.83 -9.65
CA GLN A 74 7.93 6.30 -8.51
C GLN A 74 8.01 4.77 -8.63
N PHE A 75 8.95 4.17 -7.91
CA PHE A 75 8.97 2.74 -7.69
C PHE A 75 9.08 2.46 -6.19
N SER A 76 8.47 1.38 -5.75
CA SER A 76 8.53 0.91 -4.37
C SER A 76 8.97 -0.54 -4.35
N ILE A 77 9.86 -0.88 -3.43
CA ILE A 77 10.36 -2.23 -3.26
C ILE A 77 10.05 -2.68 -1.84
N LEU A 78 9.49 -3.87 -1.73
CA LEU A 78 9.27 -4.52 -0.45
C LEU A 78 9.72 -5.97 -0.57
N LYS A 79 10.74 -6.35 0.21
CA LYS A 79 11.37 -7.67 0.14
C LYS A 79 11.88 -7.96 -1.29
N ASP A 80 11.29 -8.92 -1.99
CA ASP A 80 11.62 -9.33 -3.36
C ASP A 80 10.64 -8.80 -4.42
N GLU A 81 9.70 -7.93 -4.05
CA GLU A 81 8.70 -7.39 -4.97
C GLU A 81 9.05 -5.97 -5.42
N LEU A 82 9.27 -5.80 -6.72
CA LEU A 82 9.39 -4.48 -7.36
C LEU A 82 8.03 -4.02 -7.90
N VAL A 83 7.62 -2.83 -7.47
CA VAL A 83 6.37 -2.19 -7.87
C VAL A 83 6.68 -0.85 -8.55
N LEU A 84 6.24 -0.70 -9.80
CA LEU A 84 6.29 0.57 -10.54
C LEU A 84 4.95 1.28 -10.46
N HIS A 85 4.97 2.58 -10.19
CA HIS A 85 3.79 3.44 -10.20
C HIS A 85 3.80 4.31 -11.45
N VAL A 86 2.74 4.20 -12.23
CA VAL A 86 2.66 4.72 -13.59
C VAL A 86 1.31 5.42 -13.80
N ALA A 87 1.28 6.47 -14.61
CA ALA A 87 0.04 7.13 -14.99
C ALA A 87 -0.80 6.24 -15.94
N PRO A 88 -2.14 6.34 -15.96
CA PRO A 88 -2.98 5.53 -16.85
C PRO A 88 -2.66 5.73 -18.34
N SER A 89 -2.33 6.96 -18.76
CA SER A 89 -1.92 7.26 -20.15
C SER A 89 -0.61 6.58 -20.58
N ALA A 90 0.19 6.12 -19.62
CA ALA A 90 1.52 5.58 -19.83
C ALA A 90 1.57 4.05 -19.79
N ILE A 91 0.44 3.37 -19.61
CA ILE A 91 0.37 1.91 -19.47
C ILE A 91 0.90 1.20 -20.72
N ILE A 92 0.35 1.50 -21.90
CA ILE A 92 0.75 0.84 -23.15
C ILE A 92 2.26 0.96 -23.42
N PRO A 93 2.89 2.16 -23.39
CA PRO A 93 4.33 2.25 -23.64
C PRO A 93 5.17 1.55 -22.58
N VAL A 94 4.80 1.62 -21.30
CA VAL A 94 5.54 0.93 -20.23
C VAL A 94 5.43 -0.59 -20.37
N LEU A 95 4.22 -1.13 -20.58
CA LEU A 95 4.01 -2.57 -20.76
C LEU A 95 4.71 -3.09 -22.02
N SER A 96 4.67 -2.33 -23.11
CA SER A 96 5.38 -2.70 -24.35
C SER A 96 6.90 -2.73 -24.14
N PHE A 97 7.45 -1.74 -23.44
CA PHE A 97 8.87 -1.72 -23.08
C PHE A 97 9.25 -2.91 -22.18
N LEU A 98 8.45 -3.20 -21.15
CA LEU A 98 8.69 -4.33 -20.25
C LEU A 98 8.64 -5.68 -20.99
N ARG A 99 7.79 -5.82 -22.00
CA ARG A 99 7.68 -7.02 -22.83
C ARG A 99 8.87 -7.18 -23.78
N ASP A 100 9.24 -6.11 -24.49
CA ASP A 100 10.13 -6.18 -25.66
C ASP A 100 11.61 -5.92 -25.32
N HIS A 101 11.90 -5.18 -24.25
CA HIS A 101 13.28 -4.84 -23.89
C HIS A 101 14.09 -6.08 -23.48
N SER A 102 15.35 -6.15 -23.93
CA SER A 102 16.21 -7.34 -23.76
C SER A 102 16.51 -7.66 -22.28
N GLN A 103 16.52 -6.63 -21.43
CA GLN A 103 16.73 -6.74 -19.99
C GLN A 103 15.42 -6.94 -19.20
N CYS A 104 14.25 -6.73 -19.81
CA CYS A 104 12.96 -6.82 -19.10
C CYS A 104 12.17 -8.07 -19.48
N GLN A 105 12.05 -8.44 -20.76
CA GLN A 105 11.43 -9.67 -21.27
C GLN A 105 10.25 -10.25 -20.45
N PHE A 106 9.36 -9.39 -19.94
CA PHE A 106 8.18 -9.79 -19.18
C PHE A 106 7.11 -10.25 -20.17
N LYS A 107 7.20 -11.51 -20.59
CA LYS A 107 6.36 -12.07 -21.66
C LYS A 107 4.98 -12.54 -21.18
N SER A 108 4.84 -12.89 -19.90
CA SER A 108 3.59 -13.41 -19.36
C SER A 108 2.94 -12.38 -18.45
N VAL A 109 1.68 -12.07 -18.72
CA VAL A 109 0.78 -11.48 -17.72
C VAL A 109 0.34 -12.61 -16.81
N VAL A 110 0.45 -12.40 -15.51
CA VAL A 110 -0.01 -13.36 -14.50
C VAL A 110 -1.41 -12.99 -14.04
N ASP A 111 -1.65 -11.70 -13.83
CA ASP A 111 -2.89 -11.20 -13.25
C ASP A 111 -3.05 -9.70 -13.56
N ILE A 112 -4.30 -9.27 -13.74
CA ILE A 112 -4.69 -7.86 -13.80
C ILE A 112 -5.88 -7.70 -12.86
N THR A 113 -5.69 -6.92 -11.81
CA THR A 113 -6.68 -6.72 -10.76
C THR A 113 -6.85 -5.24 -10.48
N ALA A 114 -7.98 -4.86 -9.87
CA ALA A 114 -8.15 -3.52 -9.32
C ALA A 114 -8.34 -3.59 -7.80
N VAL A 115 -7.98 -2.52 -7.13
CA VAL A 115 -8.20 -2.31 -5.70
C VAL A 115 -8.94 -1.00 -5.51
N ASP A 116 -9.99 -1.04 -4.70
CA ASP A 116 -10.83 0.10 -4.40
C ASP A 116 -10.39 0.78 -3.09
N PHE A 117 -9.95 2.03 -3.21
CA PHE A 117 -9.59 2.94 -2.10
C PHE A 117 -10.53 4.16 -2.11
N PRO A 118 -11.67 4.13 -1.40
CA PRO A 118 -12.69 5.18 -1.46
C PRO A 118 -12.23 6.54 -0.92
N GLU A 119 -11.17 6.56 -0.11
CA GLU A 119 -10.60 7.79 0.47
C GLU A 119 -9.79 8.62 -0.54
N ARG A 120 -9.41 8.04 -1.68
CA ARG A 120 -8.62 8.71 -2.71
C ARG A 120 -9.52 9.31 -3.77
N GLU A 121 -9.12 10.47 -4.32
CA GLU A 121 -9.80 11.09 -5.47
C GLU A 121 -9.90 10.12 -6.66
N LYS A 122 -8.81 9.39 -6.92
CA LYS A 122 -8.78 8.28 -7.88
C LYS A 122 -8.99 6.98 -7.12
N ARG A 123 -10.26 6.62 -7.03
CA ARG A 123 -10.78 5.50 -6.23
C ARG A 123 -10.13 4.16 -6.57
N PHE A 124 -9.91 3.87 -7.84
CA PHE A 124 -9.42 2.56 -8.29
C PHE A 124 -7.91 2.58 -8.54
N GLU A 125 -7.22 1.55 -8.04
CA GLU A 125 -5.82 1.26 -8.35
C GLU A 125 -5.77 -0.04 -9.15
N VAL A 126 -5.47 0.05 -10.46
CA VAL A 126 -5.32 -1.11 -11.35
C VAL A 126 -3.88 -1.61 -11.29
N VAL A 127 -3.73 -2.89 -11.00
CA VAL A 127 -2.49 -3.60 -10.74
C VAL A 127 -2.26 -4.65 -11.82
N TYR A 128 -1.13 -4.57 -12.50
CA TYR A 128 -0.67 -5.53 -13.49
C TYR A 128 0.48 -6.34 -12.88
N ASN A 129 0.32 -7.65 -12.76
CA ASN A 129 1.38 -8.55 -12.33
C ASN A 129 1.98 -9.25 -13.55
N LEU A 130 3.27 -9.06 -13.78
CA LEU A 130 3.99 -9.63 -14.92
C LEU A 130 5.10 -10.58 -14.47
N LEU A 131 5.37 -11.58 -15.31
CA LEU A 131 6.41 -12.58 -15.12
C LEU A 131 7.34 -12.65 -16.33
N SER A 132 8.63 -12.58 -16.06
CA SER A 132 9.70 -12.89 -17.02
C SER A 132 10.14 -14.32 -16.82
N ILE A 133 9.87 -15.18 -17.81
CA ILE A 133 10.28 -16.59 -17.78
C ILE A 133 11.81 -16.70 -17.94
N LYS A 134 12.41 -15.83 -18.76
CA LYS A 134 13.85 -15.87 -19.04
C LYS A 134 14.68 -15.51 -17.82
N HIS A 135 14.26 -14.48 -17.09
CA HIS A 135 14.98 -13.96 -15.93
C HIS A 135 14.41 -14.44 -14.59
N ALA A 136 13.37 -15.30 -14.63
CA ALA A 136 12.62 -15.77 -13.46
C ALA A 136 12.20 -14.64 -12.49
N GLY A 137 11.97 -13.45 -13.02
CA GLY A 137 11.67 -12.24 -12.25
C GLY A 137 10.20 -11.84 -12.36
N ARG A 138 9.66 -11.24 -11.30
CA ARG A 138 8.30 -10.67 -11.26
C ARG A 138 8.37 -9.17 -11.09
N ILE A 139 7.45 -8.47 -11.74
CA ILE A 139 7.28 -7.03 -11.56
C ILE A 139 5.79 -6.72 -11.49
N ARG A 140 5.45 -5.74 -10.65
CA ARG A 140 4.11 -5.20 -10.53
C ARG A 140 4.09 -3.80 -11.11
N VAL A 141 3.15 -3.50 -11.99
CA VAL A 141 2.90 -2.15 -12.48
C VAL A 141 1.55 -1.70 -11.95
N LYS A 142 1.50 -0.52 -11.36
CA LYS A 142 0.30 0.03 -10.75
C LYS A 142 -0.07 1.33 -11.39
N THR A 143 -1.35 1.48 -11.63
CA THR A 143 -1.96 2.67 -12.19
C THR A 143 -3.22 3.01 -11.43
N TYR A 144 -3.71 4.22 -11.60
CA TYR A 144 -4.91 4.70 -10.94
C TYR A 144 -5.98 5.06 -11.97
N ALA A 145 -7.25 4.98 -11.56
CA ALA A 145 -8.41 5.38 -12.34
C ALA A 145 -9.49 5.94 -11.41
N ALA A 146 -10.20 6.95 -11.90
CA ALA A 146 -11.50 7.34 -11.34
C ALA A 146 -12.61 6.45 -11.94
N GLU A 147 -13.84 6.63 -11.47
CA GLU A 147 -15.00 5.88 -11.99
C GLU A 147 -15.37 6.23 -13.44
N SER A 148 -15.20 7.49 -13.82
CA SER A 148 -15.44 7.96 -15.19
C SER A 148 -14.22 7.84 -16.11
N ASP A 149 -13.04 7.59 -15.56
CA ASP A 149 -11.79 7.62 -16.31
C ASP A 149 -11.58 6.29 -17.04
N ALA A 150 -11.32 6.37 -18.34
CA ALA A 150 -10.95 5.20 -19.13
C ALA A 150 -9.45 4.90 -19.00
N VAL A 151 -9.12 3.65 -18.69
CA VAL A 151 -7.75 3.11 -18.72
C VAL A 151 -7.50 2.51 -20.11
N PRO A 152 -6.35 2.72 -20.75
CA PRO A 152 -6.05 2.04 -22.02
C PRO A 152 -5.89 0.53 -21.81
N SER A 153 -6.56 -0.26 -22.64
CA SER A 153 -6.47 -1.73 -22.67
C SER A 153 -5.07 -2.20 -23.08
N CYS A 154 -4.56 -3.23 -22.42
CA CYS A 154 -3.29 -3.88 -22.73
C CYS A 154 -3.45 -5.15 -23.57
N VAL A 155 -4.64 -5.47 -24.08
CA VAL A 155 -4.91 -6.63 -24.96
C VAL A 155 -3.99 -6.65 -26.20
N SER A 156 -3.65 -5.48 -26.75
CA SER A 156 -2.72 -5.34 -27.87
C SER A 156 -1.28 -5.76 -27.53
N VAL A 157 -0.89 -5.60 -26.26
CA VAL A 157 0.44 -5.99 -25.75
C VAL A 157 0.43 -7.46 -25.31
N PHE A 158 -0.60 -7.85 -24.58
CA PHE A 158 -0.76 -9.18 -24.01
C PHE A 158 -2.15 -9.72 -24.33
N ARG A 159 -2.22 -10.72 -25.20
CA ARG A 159 -3.50 -11.35 -25.55
C ARG A 159 -4.24 -11.98 -24.37
N GLY A 160 -3.51 -12.40 -23.34
CA GLY A 160 -4.10 -12.96 -22.11
C GLY A 160 -4.82 -11.93 -21.24
N ALA A 161 -4.64 -10.63 -21.48
CA ALA A 161 -5.27 -9.56 -20.69
C ALA A 161 -6.78 -9.43 -20.93
N ASP A 162 -7.29 -9.94 -22.05
CA ASP A 162 -8.69 -9.82 -22.49
C ASP A 162 -9.68 -10.27 -21.39
N TRP A 163 -9.41 -11.41 -20.76
CA TRP A 163 -10.29 -11.94 -19.72
C TRP A 163 -10.19 -11.17 -18.40
N TYR A 164 -8.98 -10.76 -18.01
CA TYR A 164 -8.76 -10.04 -16.75
C TYR A 164 -9.29 -8.59 -16.78
N GLU A 165 -9.19 -7.92 -17.93
CA GLU A 165 -9.75 -6.58 -18.10
C GLU A 165 -11.28 -6.63 -18.04
N ARG A 166 -11.90 -7.66 -18.62
CA ARG A 166 -13.35 -7.91 -18.49
C ARG A 166 -13.76 -8.22 -17.06
N GLU A 167 -13.01 -9.05 -16.36
CA GLU A 167 -13.25 -9.35 -14.95
C GLU A 167 -13.16 -8.09 -14.09
N THR A 168 -12.12 -7.27 -14.31
CA THR A 168 -11.92 -6.01 -13.59
C THR A 168 -13.06 -5.02 -13.86
N TRP A 169 -13.56 -4.96 -15.09
CA TRP A 169 -14.73 -4.17 -15.44
C TRP A 169 -16.00 -4.69 -14.76
N ASP A 170 -16.23 -6.01 -14.72
CA ASP A 170 -17.42 -6.60 -14.10
C ASP A 170 -17.44 -6.39 -12.57
N MET A 171 -16.28 -6.59 -11.93
CA MET A 171 -16.15 -6.54 -10.47
C MET A 171 -16.03 -5.13 -9.89
N PHE A 172 -15.31 -4.22 -10.56
CA PHE A 172 -15.01 -2.88 -10.07
C PHE A 172 -15.61 -1.76 -10.93
N GLY A 173 -16.00 -2.04 -12.17
CA GLY A 173 -16.53 -1.02 -13.09
C GLY A 173 -15.47 -0.14 -13.73
N VAL A 174 -14.19 -0.54 -13.73
CA VAL A 174 -13.13 0.21 -14.41
C VAL A 174 -13.28 0.02 -15.92
N PHE A 175 -13.37 1.13 -16.66
CA PHE A 175 -13.54 1.09 -18.10
C PHE A 175 -12.21 1.00 -18.84
N PHE A 176 -12.09 0.05 -19.78
CA PHE A 176 -10.90 -0.13 -20.61
C PHE A 176 -11.14 0.35 -22.05
N SER A 177 -10.42 1.39 -22.47
CA SER A 177 -10.47 1.91 -23.85
C SER A 177 -9.64 1.06 -24.81
N GLY A 178 -10.21 0.74 -25.98
CA GLY A 178 -9.54 -0.09 -27.00
C GLY A 178 -9.67 -1.60 -26.80
N HIS A 179 -10.51 -2.05 -25.85
CA HIS A 179 -10.82 -3.45 -25.64
C HIS A 179 -11.74 -4.00 -26.76
N PRO A 180 -11.52 -5.22 -27.30
CA PRO A 180 -12.32 -5.76 -28.39
C PRO A 180 -13.77 -6.14 -28.00
N ASP A 181 -13.97 -6.76 -26.83
CA ASP A 181 -15.30 -7.17 -26.32
C ASP A 181 -15.39 -6.99 -24.80
N LEU A 182 -15.70 -5.77 -24.34
CA LEU A 182 -15.84 -5.47 -22.92
C LEU A 182 -17.28 -5.72 -22.45
N ARG A 183 -17.51 -6.83 -21.74
CA ARG A 183 -18.82 -7.21 -21.19
C ARG A 183 -18.67 -8.08 -19.93
N ARG A 184 -19.79 -8.28 -19.23
CA ARG A 184 -19.89 -9.09 -18.00
C ARG A 184 -19.41 -10.52 -18.25
N ILE A 185 -18.86 -11.14 -17.22
CA ILE A 185 -18.33 -12.50 -17.31
C ILE A 185 -18.60 -13.33 -16.07
N LEU A 186 -18.49 -12.75 -14.87
CA LEU A 186 -18.72 -13.46 -13.61
C LEU A 186 -20.12 -13.21 -13.08
N THR A 187 -20.67 -12.01 -13.26
CA THR A 187 -22.01 -11.66 -12.77
C THR A 187 -23.13 -12.20 -13.66
N ASP A 188 -24.33 -12.30 -13.08
CA ASP A 188 -25.54 -12.65 -13.84
C ASP A 188 -25.81 -11.63 -14.95
N TYR A 189 -26.49 -12.05 -16.02
CA TYR A 189 -26.69 -11.24 -17.22
C TYR A 189 -27.41 -9.91 -16.96
N GLY A 190 -28.36 -9.90 -16.03
CA GLY A 190 -29.13 -8.72 -15.62
C GLY A 190 -28.64 -8.08 -14.32
N PHE A 191 -27.44 -8.41 -13.85
CA PHE A 191 -26.93 -7.89 -12.59
C PHE A 191 -26.68 -6.38 -12.68
N GLU A 192 -27.12 -5.64 -11.68
CA GLU A 192 -26.90 -4.19 -11.58
C GLU A 192 -25.88 -3.89 -10.48
N GLY A 193 -24.84 -3.14 -10.83
CA GLY A 193 -23.73 -2.82 -9.93
C GLY A 193 -22.48 -3.69 -10.13
N HIS A 194 -21.50 -3.43 -9.25
CA HIS A 194 -20.14 -3.97 -9.28
C HIS A 194 -19.77 -4.55 -7.90
N PRO A 195 -19.72 -5.89 -7.73
CA PRO A 195 -19.71 -6.52 -6.40
C PRO A 195 -18.51 -6.21 -5.50
N LEU A 196 -17.32 -6.01 -6.06
CA LEU A 196 -16.09 -5.86 -5.26
C LEU A 196 -15.80 -4.41 -4.83
N ARG A 197 -16.71 -3.48 -5.15
CA ARG A 197 -16.64 -2.12 -4.64
C ARG A 197 -17.00 -2.07 -3.15
N LYS A 198 -16.34 -1.19 -2.39
CA LYS A 198 -16.48 -1.12 -0.92
C LYS A 198 -17.85 -0.60 -0.44
N ASP A 199 -18.60 0.06 -1.31
CA ASP A 199 -19.97 0.52 -1.08
C ASP A 199 -21.02 -0.57 -1.34
N PHE A 200 -20.66 -1.67 -2.00
CA PHE A 200 -21.59 -2.76 -2.31
C PHE A 200 -21.82 -3.66 -1.07
N PRO A 201 -23.08 -3.95 -0.70
CA PRO A 201 -23.36 -4.82 0.44
C PRO A 201 -23.00 -6.28 0.14
N LEU A 202 -22.47 -6.99 1.12
CA LEU A 202 -22.03 -8.39 0.97
C LEU A 202 -23.11 -9.31 0.39
N THR A 203 -24.37 -9.08 0.76
CA THR A 203 -25.51 -9.91 0.36
C THR A 203 -26.14 -9.50 -0.97
N GLY A 204 -25.74 -8.35 -1.52
CA GLY A 204 -26.38 -7.74 -2.68
C GLY A 204 -27.76 -7.16 -2.40
N TYR A 205 -28.46 -6.78 -3.47
CA TYR A 205 -29.77 -6.12 -3.40
C TYR A 205 -30.95 -7.03 -3.76
N THR A 206 -30.70 -8.07 -4.56
CA THR A 206 -31.74 -8.94 -5.12
C THR A 206 -31.50 -10.39 -4.75
N GLU A 207 -32.59 -11.11 -4.51
CA GLU A 207 -32.61 -12.56 -4.40
C GLU A 207 -33.46 -13.17 -5.52
N VAL A 208 -33.35 -14.49 -5.66
CA VAL A 208 -33.96 -15.24 -6.74
C VAL A 208 -34.84 -16.33 -6.15
N ARG A 209 -36.12 -16.36 -6.54
CA ARG A 209 -37.05 -17.45 -6.19
C ARG A 209 -37.80 -17.97 -7.40
N TYR A 210 -38.25 -19.22 -7.32
CA TYR A 210 -39.18 -19.77 -8.31
C TYR A 210 -40.61 -19.33 -7.97
N ASP A 211 -41.31 -18.78 -8.95
CA ASP A 211 -42.69 -18.34 -8.81
C ASP A 211 -43.62 -19.32 -9.53
N GLU A 212 -44.45 -20.04 -8.77
CA GLU A 212 -45.31 -21.10 -9.33
C GLU A 212 -46.40 -20.53 -10.25
N GLU A 213 -46.98 -19.37 -9.90
CA GLU A 213 -48.02 -18.70 -10.69
C GLU A 213 -47.51 -18.34 -12.09
N ARG A 214 -46.30 -17.81 -12.18
CA ARG A 214 -45.65 -17.38 -13.43
C ARG A 214 -44.84 -18.49 -14.10
N LYS A 215 -44.64 -19.63 -13.43
CA LYS A 215 -43.79 -20.76 -13.84
C LYS A 215 -42.40 -20.33 -14.31
N ARG A 216 -41.82 -19.34 -13.64
CA ARG A 216 -40.49 -18.80 -13.98
C ARG A 216 -39.75 -18.36 -12.73
N VAL A 217 -38.45 -18.20 -12.89
CA VAL A 217 -37.58 -17.60 -11.88
C VAL A 217 -37.78 -16.09 -11.87
N VAL A 218 -38.00 -15.50 -10.69
CA VAL A 218 -38.20 -14.06 -10.49
C VAL A 218 -37.12 -13.49 -9.59
N TYR A 219 -36.73 -12.24 -9.87
CA TYR A 219 -35.81 -11.45 -9.05
C TYR A 219 -36.64 -10.57 -8.13
N GLU A 220 -36.37 -10.63 -6.82
CA GLU A 220 -37.06 -9.83 -5.80
C GLU A 220 -36.05 -9.12 -4.90
N PRO A 221 -36.44 -8.03 -4.21
CA PRO A 221 -35.60 -7.40 -3.21
C PRO A 221 -35.23 -8.40 -2.10
N LEU A 222 -33.98 -8.39 -1.68
CA LEU A 222 -33.43 -9.32 -0.69
C LEU A 222 -34.20 -9.31 0.64
N GLN A 223 -34.57 -10.49 1.14
CA GLN A 223 -35.16 -10.69 2.47
C GLN A 223 -34.52 -11.88 3.19
N LEU A 224 -33.57 -11.60 4.09
CA LEU A 224 -32.88 -12.64 4.86
C LEU A 224 -33.68 -13.05 6.10
N THR A 225 -33.85 -14.36 6.30
CA THR A 225 -34.42 -14.91 7.53
C THR A 225 -33.52 -14.63 8.74
N GLN A 226 -32.21 -14.64 8.54
CA GLN A 226 -31.21 -14.24 9.52
C GLN A 226 -30.31 -13.16 8.92
N ALA A 227 -30.24 -12.01 9.58
CA ALA A 227 -29.33 -10.94 9.18
C ALA A 227 -27.85 -11.35 9.35
N PHE A 228 -27.00 -10.81 8.47
CA PHE A 228 -25.55 -10.95 8.59
C PHE A 228 -25.05 -10.28 9.87
N ARG A 229 -24.21 -10.98 10.63
CA ARG A 229 -23.59 -10.48 11.87
C ARG A 229 -22.12 -10.23 11.61
N ASN A 230 -21.70 -8.96 11.60
CA ASN A 230 -20.29 -8.61 11.48
C ASN A 230 -19.61 -8.71 12.85
N PHE A 231 -18.50 -9.43 12.93
CA PHE A 231 -17.70 -9.62 14.14
C PHE A 231 -16.30 -9.02 13.98
N GLU A 232 -16.22 -7.76 13.55
CA GLU A 232 -14.96 -7.02 13.52
C GLU A 232 -14.55 -6.61 14.95
N SER A 233 -13.90 -7.52 15.67
CA SER A 233 -13.26 -7.24 16.95
C SER A 233 -11.85 -6.69 16.74
N LEU A 234 -11.74 -5.47 16.22
CA LEU A 234 -10.44 -4.81 16.07
C LEU A 234 -9.90 -4.41 17.45
N SER A 235 -8.62 -4.69 17.70
CA SER A 235 -7.94 -4.27 18.93
C SER A 235 -7.92 -2.74 19.03
N PRO A 236 -8.28 -2.15 20.18
CA PRO A 236 -8.12 -0.71 20.42
C PRO A 236 -6.65 -0.23 20.44
N TRP A 237 -5.71 -1.16 20.65
CA TRP A 237 -4.28 -0.88 20.67
C TRP A 237 -3.64 -1.19 19.32
N GLU A 238 -2.67 -0.36 18.92
CA GLU A 238 -1.82 -0.60 17.76
C GLU A 238 -1.10 -1.95 17.89
N GLN A 239 -1.44 -2.89 17.01
CA GLN A 239 -0.93 -4.27 17.10
C GLN A 239 0.52 -4.40 16.63
N VAL A 240 0.92 -3.60 15.64
CA VAL A 240 2.25 -3.63 15.03
C VAL A 240 2.81 -2.22 14.97
N GLY A 241 4.00 -2.01 15.53
CA GLY A 241 4.68 -0.72 15.43
C GLY A 241 5.28 -0.48 14.04
N ARG A 242 6.10 0.58 13.92
CA ARG A 242 6.69 1.06 12.65
C ARG A 242 7.59 0.08 11.89
N GLY A 243 7.89 -1.09 12.48
CA GLY A 243 8.74 -2.11 11.88
C GLY A 243 10.21 -1.70 11.80
N THR A 244 10.99 -2.48 11.08
CA THR A 244 12.41 -2.21 10.79
C THR A 244 12.51 -1.60 9.40
N GLU A 245 13.23 -0.48 9.27
CA GLU A 245 13.49 0.10 7.95
C GLU A 245 14.36 -0.86 7.12
N PRO A 246 13.99 -1.14 5.85
CA PRO A 246 14.81 -1.97 4.99
C PRO A 246 16.12 -1.26 4.66
N ILE A 247 17.18 -2.05 4.49
CA ILE A 247 18.49 -1.54 4.05
C ILE A 247 18.33 -1.03 2.61
N ARG A 248 18.28 0.29 2.47
CA ARG A 248 18.37 0.96 1.17
C ARG A 248 19.85 1.14 0.82
N PRO A 249 20.27 0.86 -0.44
CA PRO A 249 21.64 1.11 -0.85
C PRO A 249 21.98 2.59 -0.64
N VAL A 250 23.20 2.86 -0.17
CA VAL A 250 23.63 4.20 0.27
C VAL A 250 23.46 5.23 -0.85
N GLU A 251 23.65 4.81 -2.09
CA GLU A 251 23.54 5.62 -3.31
C GLU A 251 22.14 6.21 -3.55
N LEU A 252 21.07 5.55 -3.07
CA LEU A 252 19.69 5.99 -3.28
C LEU A 252 19.14 6.83 -2.11
N LYS A 253 19.90 6.99 -1.02
CA LYS A 253 19.47 7.87 0.06
C LYS A 253 19.69 9.32 -0.36
N PRO A 254 18.68 10.20 -0.23
CA PRO A 254 18.88 11.60 -0.54
C PRO A 254 19.98 12.16 0.37
N VAL A 255 20.90 12.93 -0.23
CA VAL A 255 21.91 13.67 0.54
C VAL A 255 21.15 14.64 1.45
N PRO A 256 21.51 14.75 2.74
CA PRO A 256 20.87 15.70 3.64
C PRO A 256 20.93 17.11 3.03
N PRO A 257 19.86 17.92 3.18
CA PRO A 257 19.85 19.28 2.66
C PRO A 257 21.07 20.05 3.21
N PRO A 258 21.70 20.92 2.40
CA PRO A 258 22.82 21.73 2.86
C PRO A 258 22.37 22.55 4.08
N ALA A 259 23.23 22.61 5.10
CA ALA A 259 22.93 23.35 6.32
C ALA A 259 22.59 24.80 5.99
N GLU A 260 21.46 25.30 6.48
CA GLU A 260 21.09 26.72 6.33
C GLU A 260 22.23 27.57 6.90
N SER A 261 22.76 28.48 6.08
CA SER A 261 23.73 29.48 6.54
C SER A 261 23.11 30.25 7.71
N PRO A 262 23.84 30.51 8.80
CA PRO A 262 23.30 31.25 9.93
C PRO A 262 22.71 32.56 9.42
N ARG A 263 21.42 32.78 9.68
CA ARG A 263 20.75 34.04 9.38
C ARG A 263 21.43 35.12 10.22
N GLU A 264 22.13 36.03 9.55
CA GLU A 264 22.74 37.22 10.15
C GLU A 264 21.69 38.15 10.75
#